data_AF-A0A2J7PRI6-F1
#
_entry.id   AF-A0A2J7PRI6-F1
#
_cell.length_a   1.000
_cell.length_b   1.000
_cell.length_c   1.000
_cell.angle_alpha   90.00
_cell.angle_beta   90.00
_cell.angle_gamma   90.00
#
_symmetry.space_group_name_H-M   'P 1'
#
loop_
_entity.id
_entity.type
_entity.pdbx_description
1 polymer ?
#
loop_
_entity_poly.entity_id
_entity_poly.type
_entity_poly.pdbx_seq_one_letter_code
_entity_poly.pdbx_strand_id
1 'polypeptide(L)'
;MRKEGMHHSSRVEQQMMGTDSSQALNSMLRPEGGGGQKRKSDQMAKDSDDEEEEETHDEVRLWEDGFKDRYYESKFDVAPDNIEFRHRVAFQYVRGLCWVLKYYYQGCASWKWYFPYHYAPFASDFLNIAELSTEFEKGTKPFRPLEQLMGVFPAASSSHVPAPWAKLMSDPESPIIDFYPEDFKIDLNGKKFAWQGVALLPFVEEKRLFKALEPYYEVLTPGEKKRNVRGDDRLYVTLKNSGYDFIKGLYENEIDLTDEVNVSIDGMQGTVLLAEDCVVPGGSLHSPVLGLSVLTKNNVYCVRFRDPKYDDTFIFPAVRLKGAREPPRVLKPQDLSPSQNRRWRPQIGMAPATQRASLGDAGHRMLGHHTNVRAGAGIYSSVPPVINQGLQALTRLAGLLQQHQYQPHHQQQQQQQQQSNRGS
;
A
#
# COMPACT_ATOMS: atom_id res chain seq x y z
N MET A 1 -25.46 -54.18 -8.39
CA MET A 1 -26.02 -54.75 -9.63
C MET A 1 -26.01 -53.62 -10.66
N ARG A 2 -25.14 -53.61 -11.67
CA ARG A 2 -25.36 -54.19 -13.04
C ARG A 2 -26.73 -53.74 -13.59
N LYS A 3 -26.88 -53.09 -14.75
CA LYS A 3 -26.07 -53.07 -15.99
C LYS A 3 -26.59 -51.93 -16.92
N GLU A 4 -25.68 -51.42 -17.76
CA GLU A 4 -25.76 -51.10 -19.22
C GLU A 4 -27.02 -50.37 -19.75
N GLY A 5 -26.98 -49.34 -20.60
CA GLY A 5 -25.94 -48.79 -21.47
C GLY A 5 -26.60 -48.36 -22.80
N MET A 6 -26.20 -47.24 -23.41
CA MET A 6 -26.16 -47.08 -24.87
C MET A 6 -25.44 -45.78 -25.28
N HIS A 7 -24.42 -45.99 -26.12
CA HIS A 7 -23.58 -45.01 -26.79
C HIS A 7 -24.24 -44.45 -28.06
N HIS A 8 -23.95 -43.19 -28.38
CA HIS A 8 -23.81 -42.72 -29.76
C HIS A 8 -22.62 -41.75 -29.84
N SER A 9 -21.50 -42.25 -30.38
CA SER A 9 -20.33 -41.44 -30.77
C SER A 9 -20.58 -40.92 -32.18
N SER A 10 -20.40 -39.61 -32.36
CA SER A 10 -20.54 -38.97 -33.66
C SER A 10 -19.22 -39.07 -34.43
N ARG A 11 -19.36 -39.19 -35.76
CA ARG A 11 -18.32 -39.43 -36.77
C ARG A 11 -17.20 -38.37 -36.83
N VAL A 12 -17.21 -37.39 -35.92
CA VAL A 12 -16.21 -36.32 -35.76
C VAL A 12 -15.07 -36.76 -34.84
N GLU A 13 -15.34 -37.61 -33.83
CA GLU A 13 -14.31 -38.07 -32.88
C GLU A 13 -13.30 -39.04 -33.51
N GLN A 14 -13.70 -39.80 -34.53
CA GLN A 14 -12.79 -40.73 -35.22
C GLN A 14 -11.82 -40.07 -36.20
N GLN A 15 -11.97 -38.76 -36.48
CA GLN A 15 -11.10 -38.04 -37.41
C GLN A 15 -10.09 -37.11 -36.72
N MET A 16 -10.03 -37.12 -35.37
CA MET A 16 -9.13 -36.26 -34.58
C MET A 16 -8.04 -37.02 -33.80
N MET A 17 -7.85 -38.32 -34.03
CA MET A 17 -6.66 -39.03 -33.55
C MET A 17 -5.59 -39.04 -34.64
N GLY A 18 -4.78 -37.98 -34.68
CA GLY A 18 -3.55 -37.99 -35.49
C GLY A 18 -3.07 -36.68 -36.10
N THR A 19 -3.63 -35.53 -35.73
CA THR A 19 -3.19 -34.23 -36.29
C THR A 19 -2.89 -33.22 -35.19
N ASP A 20 -1.71 -32.63 -35.27
CA ASP A 20 -1.17 -31.60 -34.40
C ASP A 20 -2.14 -30.41 -34.32
N SER A 21 -2.55 -30.06 -33.10
CA SER A 21 -3.54 -29.02 -32.76
C SER A 21 -3.24 -27.64 -33.34
N SER A 22 -2.00 -27.40 -33.77
CA SER A 22 -1.54 -26.18 -34.41
C SER A 22 -1.98 -26.04 -35.88
N GLN A 23 -2.17 -27.13 -36.62
CA GLN A 23 -2.55 -27.08 -38.04
C GLN A 23 -4.06 -26.91 -38.28
N ALA A 24 -4.91 -27.40 -37.37
CA ALA A 24 -6.36 -27.23 -37.47
C ALA A 24 -6.79 -25.75 -37.28
N LEU A 25 -6.09 -25.02 -36.40
CA LEU A 25 -6.32 -23.59 -36.13
C LEU A 25 -5.90 -22.68 -37.30
N ASN A 26 -4.79 -23.00 -37.98
CA ASN A 26 -4.30 -22.22 -39.12
C ASN A 26 -5.13 -22.39 -40.40
N SER A 27 -6.00 -23.40 -40.48
CA SER A 27 -6.87 -23.65 -41.64
C SER A 27 -8.14 -22.80 -41.67
N MET A 28 -8.47 -22.10 -40.57
CA MET A 28 -9.70 -21.31 -40.42
C MET A 28 -9.51 -19.79 -40.55
N LEU A 29 -8.32 -19.32 -40.96
CA LEU A 29 -8.01 -17.90 -41.11
C LEU A 29 -7.48 -17.59 -42.52
N ARG A 30 -8.34 -17.02 -43.38
CA ARG A 30 -7.91 -16.18 -44.51
C ARG A 30 -8.79 -14.92 -44.58
N PRO A 31 -8.20 -13.74 -44.89
CA PRO A 31 -8.90 -12.46 -44.85
C PRO A 31 -9.35 -12.00 -46.26
N GLU A 32 -10.48 -11.29 -46.34
CA GLU A 32 -10.77 -10.34 -47.42
C GLU A 32 -11.30 -9.01 -46.85
N GLY A 33 -10.41 -8.01 -46.88
CA GLY A 33 -10.64 -6.66 -47.41
C GLY A 33 -11.71 -5.74 -46.81
N GLY A 34 -11.25 -4.65 -46.18
CA GLY A 34 -11.81 -3.31 -46.42
C GLY A 34 -12.06 -2.40 -45.21
N GLY A 35 -11.06 -1.61 -44.81
CA GLY A 35 -11.26 -0.27 -44.22
C GLY A 35 -11.04 -0.12 -42.70
N GLY A 36 -9.97 0.60 -42.34
CA GLY A 36 -9.76 1.26 -41.04
C GLY A 36 -8.99 0.45 -40.00
N GLN A 37 -7.67 0.70 -39.87
CA GLN A 37 -6.81 0.05 -38.88
C GLN A 37 -7.22 0.42 -37.44
N LYS A 38 -7.70 -0.58 -36.69
CA LYS A 38 -7.83 -0.59 -35.22
C LYS A 38 -6.75 -1.52 -34.67
N ARG A 39 -5.85 -1.06 -33.80
CA ARG A 39 -4.86 -1.92 -33.13
C ARG A 39 -5.47 -2.48 -31.82
N LYS A 40 -5.29 -3.78 -31.60
CA LYS A 40 -5.86 -4.58 -30.50
C LYS A 40 -4.80 -4.73 -29.39
N SER A 41 -5.22 -4.78 -28.13
CA SER A 41 -4.37 -4.80 -26.91
C SER A 41 -3.30 -5.89 -26.85
N ASP A 42 -3.42 -6.97 -27.62
CA ASP A 42 -2.49 -8.12 -27.57
C ASP A 42 -1.21 -7.96 -28.41
N GLN A 43 -1.03 -6.86 -29.15
CA GLN A 43 0.17 -6.63 -29.97
C GLN A 43 1.31 -5.88 -29.25
N MET A 44 1.12 -5.35 -28.03
CA MET A 44 2.17 -4.55 -27.36
C MET A 44 3.28 -5.38 -26.68
N ALA A 45 3.20 -6.71 -26.69
CA ALA A 45 4.13 -7.55 -25.92
C ALA A 45 5.28 -8.16 -26.74
N LYS A 46 5.46 -7.81 -28.02
CA LYS A 46 6.49 -8.47 -28.86
C LYS A 46 7.28 -7.61 -29.85
N ASP A 47 7.15 -6.30 -29.85
CA ASP A 47 8.05 -5.41 -30.59
C ASP A 47 8.96 -4.67 -29.61
N SER A 48 10.07 -5.33 -29.28
CA SER A 48 11.20 -4.72 -28.59
C SER A 48 12.48 -5.08 -29.36
N ASP A 49 12.63 -4.48 -30.53
CA ASP A 49 13.91 -4.04 -31.10
C ASP A 49 13.61 -3.46 -32.50
N ASP A 50 13.91 -2.17 -32.68
CA ASP A 50 13.98 -1.43 -33.95
C ASP A 50 12.67 -0.96 -34.63
N GLU A 51 11.77 -0.29 -33.90
CA GLU A 51 10.90 0.75 -34.47
C GLU A 51 11.15 2.07 -33.73
N GLU A 52 11.55 3.11 -34.46
CA GLU A 52 11.59 4.49 -33.96
C GLU A 52 10.23 4.77 -33.29
N GLU A 53 10.22 5.14 -31.99
CA GLU A 53 9.01 5.52 -31.25
C GLU A 53 8.28 6.59 -32.10
N GLU A 54 7.26 6.21 -32.88
CA GLU A 54 6.40 7.16 -33.62
C GLU A 54 5.96 8.21 -32.60
N GLU A 55 6.52 9.42 -32.69
CA GLU A 55 6.16 10.52 -31.79
C GLU A 55 4.64 10.68 -31.87
N THR A 56 3.95 10.30 -30.80
CA THR A 56 2.50 10.41 -30.73
C THR A 56 2.13 11.85 -31.07
N HIS A 57 1.38 12.06 -32.15
CA HIS A 57 1.06 13.39 -32.64
C HIS A 57 0.34 14.21 -31.55
N ASP A 58 1.06 15.14 -30.93
CA ASP A 58 0.48 16.07 -29.94
C ASP A 58 -0.39 17.09 -30.67
N GLU A 59 -1.70 16.88 -30.64
CA GLU A 59 -2.67 17.76 -31.29
C GLU A 59 -2.69 19.18 -30.68
N VAL A 60 -2.34 19.29 -29.39
CA VAL A 60 -2.44 20.56 -28.64
C VAL A 60 -1.32 21.51 -29.05
N ARG A 61 -0.10 21.00 -29.24
CA ARG A 61 1.09 21.79 -29.60
C ARG A 61 1.24 23.00 -28.69
N LEU A 62 1.55 22.75 -27.42
CA LEU A 62 1.67 23.79 -26.39
C LEU A 62 2.74 24.85 -26.69
N TRP A 63 3.64 24.58 -27.63
CA TRP A 63 4.71 25.48 -28.08
C TRP A 63 4.31 26.40 -29.24
N GLU A 64 3.11 26.28 -29.80
CA GLU A 64 2.63 27.09 -30.93
C GLU A 64 1.49 28.04 -30.52
N ASP A 65 1.42 29.21 -31.16
CA ASP A 65 0.30 30.13 -31.00
C ASP A 65 -1.05 29.42 -31.26
N GLY A 66 -2.07 29.81 -30.50
CA GLY A 66 -3.39 29.15 -30.53
C GLY A 66 -3.47 27.84 -29.73
N PHE A 67 -2.43 27.46 -28.96
CA PHE A 67 -2.44 26.24 -28.14
C PHE A 67 -3.62 26.15 -27.18
N LYS A 68 -4.06 27.29 -26.64
CA LYS A 68 -5.13 27.34 -25.65
C LYS A 68 -6.46 26.91 -26.26
N ASP A 69 -6.73 27.34 -27.49
CA ASP A 69 -7.95 26.98 -28.21
C ASP A 69 -7.93 25.50 -28.59
N ARG A 70 -6.81 25.02 -29.15
CA ARG A 70 -6.61 23.59 -29.45
C ARG A 70 -6.73 22.70 -28.21
N TYR A 71 -6.24 23.16 -27.06
CA TYR A 71 -6.32 22.44 -25.81
C TYR A 71 -7.76 22.23 -25.35
N TYR A 72 -8.55 23.30 -25.29
CA TYR A 72 -9.94 23.20 -24.84
C TYR A 72 -10.82 22.43 -25.85
N GLU A 73 -10.56 22.58 -27.15
CA GLU A 73 -11.23 21.81 -28.19
C GLU A 73 -10.89 20.31 -28.09
N SER A 74 -9.60 19.94 -28.04
CA SER A 74 -9.17 18.53 -27.99
C SER A 74 -9.50 17.84 -26.66
N LYS A 75 -9.32 18.51 -25.51
CA LYS A 75 -9.42 17.88 -24.17
C LYS A 75 -10.81 17.98 -23.54
N PHE A 76 -11.60 18.98 -23.91
CA PHE A 76 -12.92 19.19 -23.34
C PHE A 76 -14.06 19.10 -24.37
N ASP A 77 -13.75 19.00 -25.66
CA ASP A 77 -14.73 19.02 -26.76
C ASP A 77 -15.59 20.30 -26.74
N VAL A 78 -14.92 21.44 -26.52
CA VAL A 78 -15.56 22.76 -26.39
C VAL A 78 -15.00 23.74 -27.40
N ALA A 79 -15.89 24.50 -28.04
CA ALA A 79 -15.53 25.51 -29.03
C ALA A 79 -14.60 26.60 -28.44
N PRO A 80 -13.64 27.13 -29.23
CA PRO A 80 -12.67 28.14 -28.78
C PRO A 80 -13.27 29.41 -28.17
N ASP A 81 -14.45 29.81 -28.61
CA ASP A 81 -15.16 31.03 -28.20
C ASP A 81 -15.89 30.88 -26.85
N ASN A 82 -16.00 29.67 -26.32
CA ASN A 82 -16.66 29.41 -25.03
C ASN A 82 -15.75 29.74 -23.84
N ILE A 83 -15.46 31.02 -23.67
CA ILE A 83 -14.64 31.56 -22.57
C ILE A 83 -15.30 31.28 -21.21
N GLU A 84 -16.64 31.29 -21.15
CA GLU A 84 -17.39 30.99 -19.92
C GLU A 84 -17.07 29.59 -19.39
N PHE A 85 -16.96 28.59 -20.29
CA PHE A 85 -16.57 27.24 -19.90
C PHE A 85 -15.16 27.20 -19.30
N ARG A 86 -14.19 27.92 -19.89
CA ARG A 86 -12.81 27.99 -19.35
C ARG A 86 -12.81 28.54 -17.91
N HIS A 87 -13.56 29.61 -17.68
CA HIS A 87 -13.73 30.18 -16.33
C HIS A 87 -14.44 29.19 -15.39
N ARG A 88 -15.44 28.44 -15.87
CA ARG A 88 -16.12 27.42 -15.07
C ARG A 88 -15.19 26.30 -14.62
N VAL A 89 -14.29 25.83 -15.48
CA VAL A 89 -13.26 24.84 -15.11
C VAL A 89 -12.30 25.44 -14.08
N ALA A 90 -11.82 26.67 -14.30
CA ALA A 90 -10.97 27.39 -13.33
C ALA A 90 -11.65 27.54 -11.96
N PHE A 91 -12.93 27.88 -11.93
CA PHE A 91 -13.71 28.00 -10.71
C PHE A 91 -13.85 26.68 -9.96
N GLN A 92 -14.13 25.57 -10.65
CA GLN A 92 -14.14 24.25 -9.99
C GLN A 92 -12.74 23.85 -9.52
N TYR A 93 -11.69 24.24 -10.23
CA TYR A 93 -10.31 23.96 -9.82
C TYR A 93 -9.94 24.71 -8.54
N VAL A 94 -10.24 26.02 -8.47
CA VAL A 94 -10.04 26.82 -7.24
C VAL A 94 -10.84 26.24 -6.08
N ARG A 95 -12.10 25.86 -6.32
CA ARG A 95 -12.92 25.19 -5.31
C ARG A 95 -12.24 23.91 -4.82
N GLY A 96 -11.62 23.13 -5.70
CA GLY A 96 -10.82 21.97 -5.32
C GLY A 96 -9.60 22.28 -4.48
N LEU A 97 -8.87 23.35 -4.80
CA LEU A 97 -7.75 23.81 -3.97
C LEU A 97 -8.22 24.16 -2.55
N CYS A 98 -9.36 24.86 -2.42
CA CYS A 98 -9.96 25.16 -1.12
C CYS A 98 -10.43 23.89 -0.39
N TRP A 99 -11.00 22.92 -1.11
CA TRP A 99 -11.40 21.63 -0.54
C TRP A 99 -10.19 20.88 0.03
N VAL A 100 -9.11 20.78 -0.75
CA VAL A 100 -7.87 20.11 -0.34
C VAL A 100 -7.26 20.81 0.86
N LEU A 101 -7.15 22.14 0.85
CA LEU A 101 -6.58 22.87 1.99
C LEU A 101 -7.41 22.66 3.27
N LYS A 102 -8.74 22.67 3.18
CA LYS A 102 -9.61 22.35 4.31
C LYS A 102 -9.43 20.90 4.75
N TYR A 103 -9.35 19.94 3.82
CA TYR A 103 -9.11 18.52 4.12
C TYR A 103 -7.89 18.32 5.02
N TYR A 104 -6.78 18.98 4.72
CA TYR A 104 -5.55 18.85 5.51
C TYR A 104 -5.59 19.55 6.87
N TYR A 105 -6.22 20.73 6.98
CA TYR A 105 -6.14 21.56 8.19
C TYR A 105 -7.34 21.44 9.12
N GLN A 106 -8.52 21.11 8.59
CA GLN A 106 -9.80 21.13 9.29
C GLN A 106 -10.59 19.83 9.12
N GLY A 107 -10.09 18.88 8.32
CA GLY A 107 -10.81 17.65 7.96
C GLY A 107 -11.67 17.79 6.71
N CYS A 108 -12.35 16.71 6.32
CA CYS A 108 -13.10 16.62 5.07
C CYS A 108 -14.24 17.65 5.00
N ALA A 109 -14.11 18.63 4.10
CA ALA A 109 -15.09 19.69 3.93
C ALA A 109 -16.39 19.24 3.24
N SER A 110 -16.31 18.25 2.36
CA SER A 110 -17.47 17.57 1.79
C SER A 110 -17.09 16.23 1.21
N TRP A 111 -17.85 15.19 1.56
CA TRP A 111 -17.68 13.83 1.04
C TRP A 111 -18.25 13.64 -0.37
N LYS A 112 -19.08 14.59 -0.84
CA LYS A 112 -19.72 14.54 -2.17
C LYS A 112 -19.00 15.37 -3.22
N TRP A 113 -18.22 16.36 -2.80
CA TRP A 113 -17.55 17.25 -3.74
C TRP A 113 -16.44 16.50 -4.47
N TYR A 114 -16.38 16.68 -5.79
CA TYR A 114 -15.32 16.21 -6.66
C TYR A 114 -15.06 17.26 -7.75
N PHE A 115 -13.90 17.17 -8.41
CA PHE A 115 -13.59 18.00 -9.58
C PHE A 115 -14.17 17.32 -10.84
N PRO A 116 -15.17 17.90 -11.52
CA PRO A 116 -15.97 17.21 -12.53
C PRO A 116 -15.35 17.28 -13.95
N TYR A 117 -14.02 17.28 -14.04
CA TYR A 117 -13.30 17.30 -15.31
C TYR A 117 -12.04 16.42 -15.22
N HIS A 118 -11.64 15.84 -16.35
CA HIS A 118 -10.42 15.03 -16.43
C HIS A 118 -9.14 15.87 -16.49
N TYR A 119 -9.25 17.14 -16.91
CA TYR A 119 -8.12 18.01 -17.19
C TYR A 119 -8.21 19.33 -16.42
N ALA A 120 -7.05 19.92 -16.15
CA ALA A 120 -6.94 21.21 -15.47
C ALA A 120 -7.08 22.38 -16.46
N PRO A 121 -7.53 23.55 -16.01
CA PRO A 121 -7.50 24.76 -16.84
C PRO A 121 -6.08 25.36 -16.87
N PHE A 122 -5.82 26.32 -17.78
CA PHE A 122 -4.57 27.06 -17.74
C PHE A 122 -4.54 28.09 -16.60
N ALA A 123 -3.34 28.42 -16.11
CA ALA A 123 -3.16 29.46 -15.11
C ALA A 123 -3.73 30.83 -15.54
N SER A 124 -3.75 31.13 -16.84
CA SER A 124 -4.33 32.36 -17.38
C SER A 124 -5.87 32.42 -17.35
N ASP A 125 -6.55 31.30 -17.07
CA ASP A 125 -8.02 31.24 -16.94
C ASP A 125 -8.51 31.56 -15.52
N PHE A 126 -7.62 31.70 -14.55
CA PHE A 126 -7.94 32.03 -13.16
C PHE A 126 -8.20 33.53 -12.98
N LEU A 127 -9.28 34.02 -13.60
CA LEU A 127 -9.72 35.41 -13.51
C LEU A 127 -10.82 35.56 -12.45
N ASN A 128 -10.82 36.68 -11.70
CA ASN A 128 -11.86 37.04 -10.71
C ASN A 128 -12.19 35.96 -9.65
N ILE A 129 -11.19 35.15 -9.27
CA ILE A 129 -11.39 34.03 -8.33
C ILE A 129 -11.71 34.45 -6.90
N ALA A 130 -11.50 35.73 -6.55
CA ALA A 130 -11.75 36.25 -5.21
C ALA A 130 -13.24 36.27 -4.84
N GLU A 131 -14.13 36.30 -5.82
CA GLU A 131 -15.58 36.31 -5.63
C GLU A 131 -16.17 34.89 -5.50
N LEU A 132 -15.34 33.85 -5.63
CA LEU A 132 -15.81 32.47 -5.60
C LEU A 132 -16.19 32.06 -4.17
N SER A 133 -17.38 31.48 -4.02
CA SER A 133 -17.76 30.82 -2.76
C SER A 133 -16.84 29.64 -2.46
N THR A 134 -16.30 29.60 -1.24
CA THR A 134 -15.49 28.50 -0.71
C THR A 134 -16.30 27.58 0.22
N GLU A 135 -17.62 27.70 0.15
CA GLU A 135 -18.56 26.90 0.93
C GLU A 135 -18.86 25.57 0.23
N PHE A 136 -18.95 24.53 1.04
CA PHE A 136 -19.30 23.18 0.63
C PHE A 136 -20.58 22.75 1.34
N GLU A 137 -21.29 21.80 0.75
CA GLU A 137 -22.47 21.19 1.37
C GLU A 137 -22.10 20.61 2.73
N LYS A 138 -22.73 21.13 3.78
CA LYS A 138 -22.53 20.67 5.17
C LYS A 138 -23.31 19.37 5.42
N GLY A 139 -22.85 18.59 6.39
CA GLY A 139 -23.54 17.36 6.79
C GLY A 139 -23.47 16.24 5.75
N THR A 140 -22.59 16.35 4.74
CA THR A 140 -22.31 15.26 3.82
C THR A 140 -21.67 14.09 4.56
N LYS A 141 -21.98 12.87 4.12
CA LYS A 141 -21.54 11.64 4.77
C LYS A 141 -20.72 10.81 3.79
N PRO A 142 -19.73 10.03 4.26
CA PRO A 142 -19.08 9.04 3.42
C PRO A 142 -20.11 8.04 2.90
N PHE A 143 -19.86 7.51 1.71
CA PHE A 143 -20.61 6.37 1.19
C PHE A 143 -20.47 5.18 2.15
N ARG A 144 -21.49 4.31 2.20
CA ARG A 144 -21.32 3.04 2.88
C ARG A 144 -20.29 2.19 2.13
N PRO A 145 -19.57 1.28 2.81
CA PRO A 145 -18.50 0.50 2.19
C PRO A 145 -18.90 -0.16 0.86
N LEU A 146 -20.08 -0.78 0.78
CA LEU A 146 -20.51 -1.47 -0.44
C LEU A 146 -20.91 -0.51 -1.56
N GLU A 147 -21.51 0.63 -1.21
CA GLU A 147 -21.86 1.68 -2.18
C GLU A 147 -20.57 2.26 -2.81
N GLN A 148 -19.55 2.48 -1.98
CA GLN A 148 -18.24 2.91 -2.43
C GLN A 148 -17.59 1.87 -3.35
N LEU A 149 -17.70 0.57 -3.06
CA LEU A 149 -17.21 -0.48 -3.97
C LEU A 149 -17.88 -0.41 -5.34
N MET A 150 -19.20 -0.20 -5.39
CA MET A 150 -19.92 -0.02 -6.65
C MET A 150 -19.49 1.25 -7.38
N GLY A 151 -19.07 2.30 -6.66
CA GLY A 151 -18.58 3.54 -7.26
C GLY A 151 -17.12 3.52 -7.74
N VAL A 152 -16.32 2.49 -7.38
CA VAL A 152 -14.89 2.44 -7.74
C VAL A 152 -14.45 1.20 -8.51
N PHE A 153 -15.12 0.06 -8.34
CA PHE A 153 -14.67 -1.18 -8.95
C PHE A 153 -15.12 -1.30 -10.40
N PRO A 154 -14.27 -1.83 -11.29
CA PRO A 154 -14.69 -2.29 -12.60
C PRO A 154 -15.53 -3.58 -12.47
N ALA A 155 -16.30 -3.91 -13.51
CA ALA A 155 -17.11 -5.12 -13.57
C ALA A 155 -16.30 -6.41 -13.35
N ALA A 156 -15.03 -6.43 -13.78
CA ALA A 156 -14.10 -7.54 -13.58
C ALA A 156 -13.84 -7.88 -12.10
N SER A 157 -14.06 -6.93 -11.18
CA SER A 157 -13.88 -7.09 -9.73
C SER A 157 -15.21 -7.31 -8.98
N SER A 158 -16.28 -7.67 -9.69
CA SER A 158 -17.63 -7.87 -9.15
C SER A 158 -17.73 -8.96 -8.07
N SER A 159 -16.75 -9.86 -7.95
CA SER A 159 -16.67 -10.87 -6.89
C SER A 159 -16.57 -10.30 -5.46
N HIS A 160 -16.24 -9.01 -5.31
CA HIS A 160 -16.06 -8.36 -4.02
C HIS A 160 -17.31 -7.63 -3.49
N VAL A 161 -18.33 -7.47 -4.34
CA VAL A 161 -19.63 -6.91 -3.99
C VAL A 161 -20.66 -8.03 -3.79
N PRO A 162 -21.79 -7.77 -3.12
CA PRO A 162 -22.86 -8.77 -3.01
C PRO A 162 -23.31 -9.30 -4.36
N ALA A 163 -23.57 -10.61 -4.46
CA ALA A 163 -23.96 -11.24 -5.71
C ALA A 163 -25.16 -10.57 -6.44
N PRO A 164 -26.19 -10.04 -5.74
CA PRO A 164 -27.25 -9.28 -6.41
C PRO A 164 -26.76 -7.96 -7.02
N TRP A 165 -25.81 -7.28 -6.37
CA TRP A 165 -25.26 -6.00 -6.83
C TRP A 165 -24.27 -6.20 -7.99
N ALA A 166 -23.50 -7.29 -7.97
CA ALA A 166 -22.59 -7.67 -9.05
C ALA A 166 -23.29 -7.71 -10.42
N LYS A 167 -24.57 -8.11 -10.47
CA LYS A 167 -25.37 -8.12 -11.70
C LYS A 167 -25.55 -6.72 -12.31
N LEU A 168 -25.64 -5.68 -11.48
CA LEU A 168 -25.78 -4.31 -11.97
C LEU A 168 -24.54 -3.81 -12.73
N MET A 169 -23.39 -4.48 -12.56
CA MET A 169 -22.12 -4.12 -13.22
C MET A 169 -21.95 -4.78 -14.60
N SER A 170 -22.77 -5.77 -14.94
CA SER A 170 -22.60 -6.58 -16.16
C SER A 170 -23.87 -6.80 -16.97
N ASP A 171 -25.05 -6.60 -16.37
CA ASP A 171 -26.33 -6.69 -17.07
C ASP A 171 -26.50 -5.49 -18.03
N PRO A 172 -26.62 -5.70 -19.36
CA PRO A 172 -26.84 -4.62 -20.32
C PRO A 172 -28.10 -3.78 -20.05
N GLU A 173 -29.10 -4.35 -19.37
CA GLU A 173 -30.33 -3.65 -19.01
C GLU A 173 -30.22 -2.91 -17.65
N SER A 174 -29.05 -2.96 -17.00
CA SER A 174 -28.81 -2.25 -15.75
C SER A 174 -28.91 -0.73 -15.94
N PRO A 175 -29.63 0.00 -15.06
CA PRO A 175 -29.78 1.45 -15.17
C PRO A 175 -28.48 2.24 -14.90
N ILE A 176 -27.39 1.55 -14.55
CA ILE A 176 -26.07 2.12 -14.26
C ILE A 176 -24.96 1.38 -15.02
N ILE A 177 -25.29 0.62 -16.07
CA ILE A 177 -24.30 -0.14 -16.86
C ILE A 177 -23.26 0.78 -17.51
N ASP A 178 -23.64 2.02 -17.83
CA ASP A 178 -22.77 3.06 -18.39
C ASP A 178 -21.60 3.45 -17.46
N PHE A 179 -21.66 3.11 -16.17
CA PHE A 179 -20.55 3.35 -15.25
C PHE A 179 -19.41 2.33 -15.36
N TYR A 180 -19.64 1.19 -16.05
CA TYR A 180 -18.71 0.06 -16.09
C TYR A 180 -18.30 -0.31 -17.52
N PRO A 181 -17.65 0.60 -18.27
CA PRO A 181 -17.13 0.24 -19.58
C PRO A 181 -16.05 -0.86 -19.46
N GLU A 182 -16.10 -1.86 -20.34
CA GLU A 182 -15.07 -2.90 -20.40
C GLU A 182 -13.73 -2.37 -20.93
N ASP A 183 -13.79 -1.36 -21.82
CA ASP A 183 -12.62 -0.71 -22.41
C ASP A 183 -12.81 0.81 -22.38
N PHE A 184 -11.74 1.55 -22.12
CA PHE A 184 -11.74 3.00 -22.02
C PHE A 184 -10.42 3.59 -22.51
N LYS A 185 -10.48 4.84 -22.97
CA LYS A 185 -9.30 5.51 -23.53
C LYS A 185 -8.38 6.01 -22.42
N ILE A 186 -7.08 5.84 -22.63
CA ILE A 186 -6.04 6.48 -21.82
C ILE A 186 -5.37 7.55 -22.69
N ASP A 187 -5.51 8.82 -22.29
CA ASP A 187 -4.82 9.93 -22.94
C ASP A 187 -3.45 10.15 -22.28
N LEU A 188 -2.37 9.89 -23.01
CA LEU A 188 -1.00 10.10 -22.51
C LEU A 188 -0.72 11.57 -22.18
N ASN A 189 -1.39 12.53 -22.82
CA ASN A 189 -1.28 13.96 -22.53
C ASN A 189 0.19 14.44 -22.39
N GLY A 190 1.04 14.06 -23.35
CA GLY A 190 2.47 14.39 -23.37
C GLY A 190 3.35 13.61 -22.38
N LYS A 191 2.83 12.53 -21.78
CA LYS A 191 3.59 11.62 -20.90
C LYS A 191 4.06 10.38 -21.66
N LYS A 192 5.14 9.76 -21.17
CA LYS A 192 5.76 8.61 -21.83
C LYS A 192 5.05 7.29 -21.54
N PHE A 193 4.51 7.12 -20.33
CA PHE A 193 3.94 5.85 -19.91
C PHE A 193 2.44 5.93 -19.61
N ALA A 194 1.69 4.88 -19.96
CA ALA A 194 0.24 4.82 -19.79
C ALA A 194 -0.24 5.09 -18.34
N TRP A 195 0.52 4.67 -17.33
CA TRP A 195 0.19 4.92 -15.91
C TRP A 195 0.30 6.39 -15.50
N GLN A 196 0.94 7.23 -16.32
CA GLN A 196 0.98 8.69 -16.16
C GLN A 196 -0.13 9.39 -16.95
N GLY A 197 -0.80 8.67 -17.85
CA GLY A 197 -1.89 9.17 -18.66
C GLY A 197 -3.18 9.33 -17.88
N VAL A 198 -4.15 9.96 -18.52
CA VAL A 198 -5.48 10.23 -17.98
C VAL A 198 -6.44 9.14 -18.45
N ALA A 199 -6.99 8.37 -17.52
CA ALA A 199 -8.07 7.42 -17.81
C ALA A 199 -9.38 8.19 -18.03
N LEU A 200 -9.93 8.11 -19.23
CA LEU A 200 -11.18 8.78 -19.61
C LEU A 200 -12.37 7.90 -19.26
N LEU A 201 -12.77 7.96 -18.00
CA LEU A 201 -13.91 7.22 -17.45
C LEU A 201 -15.12 8.16 -17.27
N PRO A 202 -16.36 7.64 -17.43
CA PRO A 202 -17.53 8.41 -17.05
C PRO A 202 -17.55 8.64 -15.53
N PHE A 203 -17.93 9.83 -15.10
CA PHE A 203 -18.13 10.11 -13.69
C PHE A 203 -19.41 9.44 -13.18
N VAL A 204 -19.32 8.76 -12.03
CA VAL A 204 -20.46 8.10 -11.39
C VAL A 204 -21.46 9.14 -10.87
N GLU A 205 -22.73 9.02 -11.27
CA GLU A 205 -23.79 9.86 -10.75
C GLU A 205 -24.39 9.26 -9.45
N GLU A 206 -24.01 9.83 -8.30
CA GLU A 206 -24.38 9.36 -6.95
C GLU A 206 -25.86 9.01 -6.81
N LYS A 207 -26.76 9.88 -7.29
CA LYS A 207 -28.22 9.68 -7.16
C LYS A 207 -28.72 8.48 -7.96
N ARG A 208 -28.18 8.27 -9.17
CA ARG A 208 -28.52 7.11 -10.01
C ARG A 208 -27.98 5.82 -9.38
N LEU A 209 -26.76 5.86 -8.86
CA LEU A 209 -26.17 4.73 -8.16
C LEU A 209 -27.05 4.29 -6.98
N PHE A 210 -27.39 5.19 -6.06
CA PHE A 210 -28.21 4.84 -4.90
C PHE A 210 -29.59 4.34 -5.27
N LYS A 211 -30.23 4.95 -6.27
CA LYS A 211 -31.54 4.51 -6.77
C LYS A 211 -31.49 3.08 -7.34
N ALA A 212 -30.41 2.73 -8.04
CA ALA A 212 -30.22 1.38 -8.56
C ALA A 212 -29.99 0.33 -7.45
N LEU A 213 -29.36 0.73 -6.34
CA LEU A 213 -29.06 -0.13 -5.20
C LEU A 213 -30.23 -0.32 -4.24
N GLU A 214 -31.18 0.64 -4.19
CA GLU A 214 -32.30 0.67 -3.26
C GLU A 214 -33.06 -0.67 -3.12
N PRO A 215 -33.45 -1.36 -4.22
CA PRO A 215 -34.18 -2.63 -4.14
C PRO A 215 -33.38 -3.77 -3.51
N TYR A 216 -32.05 -3.64 -3.46
CA TYR A 216 -31.13 -4.72 -3.11
C TYR A 216 -30.57 -4.61 -1.68
N TYR A 217 -30.90 -3.58 -0.90
CA TYR A 217 -30.42 -3.48 0.48
C TYR A 217 -31.03 -4.56 1.38
N GLU A 218 -32.30 -4.94 1.15
CA GLU A 218 -32.99 -5.91 2.00
C GLU A 218 -32.48 -7.34 1.80
N VAL A 219 -32.05 -7.66 0.59
CA VAL A 219 -31.55 -9.00 0.22
C VAL A 219 -30.11 -9.27 0.65
N LEU A 220 -29.43 -8.28 1.25
CA LEU A 220 -28.08 -8.46 1.79
C LEU A 220 -28.09 -9.48 2.93
N THR A 221 -27.10 -10.36 2.93
CA THR A 221 -26.88 -11.31 4.03
C THR A 221 -26.54 -10.56 5.33
N PRO A 222 -26.73 -11.17 6.51
CA PRO A 222 -26.36 -10.54 7.78
C PRO A 222 -24.88 -10.11 7.84
N GLY A 223 -23.97 -10.90 7.26
CA GLY A 223 -22.55 -10.56 7.17
C GLY A 223 -22.28 -9.36 6.26
N GLU A 224 -23.01 -9.25 5.14
CA GLU A 224 -22.92 -8.09 4.25
C GLU A 224 -23.50 -6.82 4.88
N LYS A 225 -24.63 -6.94 5.59
CA LYS A 225 -25.19 -5.83 6.36
C LYS A 225 -24.18 -5.37 7.42
N LYS A 226 -23.53 -6.30 8.15
CA LYS A 226 -22.51 -5.99 9.17
C LYS A 226 -21.29 -5.25 8.59
N ARG A 227 -20.78 -5.65 7.41
CA ARG A 227 -19.63 -4.97 6.77
C ARG A 227 -19.99 -3.66 6.06
N ASN A 228 -21.27 -3.34 5.90
CA ASN A 228 -21.75 -2.14 5.22
C ASN A 228 -22.09 -0.98 6.19
N VAL A 229 -21.57 -1.04 7.41
CA VAL A 229 -21.79 -0.03 8.46
C VAL A 229 -20.45 0.57 8.88
N ARG A 230 -20.46 1.86 9.22
CA ARG A 230 -19.28 2.53 9.79
C ARG A 230 -19.02 1.99 11.21
N GLY A 231 -17.85 1.41 11.42
CA GLY A 231 -17.40 0.93 12.73
C GLY A 231 -16.72 2.01 13.57
N ASP A 232 -16.26 1.61 14.74
CA ASP A 232 -15.43 2.41 15.65
C ASP A 232 -13.98 1.92 15.63
N ASP A 233 -13.05 2.80 16.00
CA ASP A 233 -11.67 2.42 16.23
C ASP A 233 -11.55 1.53 17.47
N ARG A 234 -10.40 0.87 17.64
CA ARG A 234 -10.15 -0.06 18.75
C ARG A 234 -9.00 0.41 19.60
N LEU A 235 -9.23 0.48 20.91
CA LEU A 235 -8.20 0.74 21.91
C LEU A 235 -7.92 -0.54 22.69
N TYR A 236 -6.65 -0.94 22.74
CA TYR A 236 -6.18 -2.10 23.48
C TYR A 236 -5.35 -1.66 24.68
N VAL A 237 -5.77 -2.04 25.88
CA VAL A 237 -5.14 -1.61 27.15
C VAL A 237 -4.59 -2.81 27.88
N THR A 238 -3.27 -2.81 28.09
CA THR A 238 -2.55 -3.91 28.77
C THR A 238 -2.46 -3.68 30.28
N LEU A 239 -2.24 -4.74 31.04
CA LEU A 239 -2.11 -4.72 32.51
C LEU A 239 -1.17 -3.64 33.09
N LYS A 240 -0.12 -3.25 32.36
CA LYS A 240 0.87 -2.27 32.84
C LYS A 240 0.48 -0.82 32.58
N ASN A 241 -0.59 -0.58 31.83
CA ASN A 241 -1.02 0.78 31.49
C ASN A 241 -1.83 1.40 32.64
N SER A 242 -1.68 2.70 32.86
CA SER A 242 -2.35 3.43 33.95
C SER A 242 -3.88 3.41 33.83
N GLY A 243 -4.41 3.27 32.62
CA GLY A 243 -5.85 3.15 32.37
C GLY A 243 -6.42 1.75 32.49
N TYR A 244 -5.61 0.73 32.84
CA TYR A 244 -6.07 -0.66 32.85
C TYR A 244 -7.24 -0.89 33.82
N ASP A 245 -7.11 -0.45 35.06
CA ASP A 245 -8.13 -0.67 36.09
C ASP A 245 -9.42 0.09 35.79
N PHE A 246 -9.32 1.26 35.15
CA PHE A 246 -10.48 2.00 34.68
C PHE A 246 -11.26 1.22 33.62
N ILE A 247 -10.58 0.76 32.56
CA ILE A 247 -11.21 -0.01 31.49
C ILE A 247 -11.75 -1.34 32.00
N LYS A 248 -11.01 -2.01 32.88
CA LYS A 248 -11.44 -3.22 33.59
C LYS A 248 -12.77 -2.97 34.32
N GLY A 249 -12.86 -1.87 35.07
CA GLY A 249 -14.07 -1.49 35.79
C GLY A 249 -15.28 -1.29 34.87
N LEU A 250 -15.11 -0.82 33.63
CA LEU A 250 -16.22 -0.70 32.68
C LEU A 250 -16.84 -2.06 32.34
N TYR A 251 -16.00 -3.09 32.17
CA TYR A 251 -16.46 -4.46 31.91
C TYR A 251 -17.05 -5.13 33.15
N GLU A 252 -16.42 -4.96 34.33
CA GLU A 252 -16.90 -5.57 35.58
C GLU A 252 -18.25 -5.01 36.03
N ASN A 253 -18.56 -3.76 35.67
CA ASN A 253 -19.85 -3.13 35.95
C ASN A 253 -20.90 -3.36 34.85
N GLU A 254 -20.58 -4.13 33.80
CA GLU A 254 -21.48 -4.49 32.70
C GLU A 254 -22.22 -3.28 32.09
N ILE A 255 -21.47 -2.20 31.81
CA ILE A 255 -22.02 -1.01 31.15
C ILE A 255 -22.61 -1.41 29.78
N ASP A 256 -23.69 -0.74 29.35
CA ASP A 256 -24.32 -1.05 28.06
C ASP A 256 -23.32 -0.88 26.92
N LEU A 257 -23.37 -1.77 25.92
CA LEU A 257 -22.48 -1.70 24.77
C LEU A 257 -22.59 -0.35 24.03
N THR A 258 -23.72 0.34 24.12
CA THR A 258 -24.00 1.61 23.46
C THR A 258 -23.63 2.85 24.27
N ASP A 259 -23.33 2.70 25.56
CA ASP A 259 -23.00 3.82 26.44
C ASP A 259 -21.61 4.39 26.13
N GLU A 260 -21.56 5.72 26.01
CA GLU A 260 -20.35 6.49 25.74
C GLU A 260 -19.70 6.95 27.06
N VAL A 261 -18.43 6.58 27.29
CA VAL A 261 -17.68 6.97 28.49
C VAL A 261 -16.42 7.74 28.10
N ASN A 262 -16.23 8.93 28.67
CA ASN A 262 -15.02 9.72 28.43
C ASN A 262 -13.81 9.08 29.11
N VAL A 263 -12.68 9.05 28.39
CA VAL A 263 -11.42 8.48 28.88
C VAL A 263 -10.28 9.48 28.74
N SER A 264 -9.37 9.47 29.72
CA SER A 264 -8.11 10.22 29.67
C SER A 264 -6.99 9.37 30.29
N ILE A 265 -6.05 8.92 29.47
CA ILE A 265 -4.97 8.01 29.87
C ILE A 265 -3.65 8.57 29.36
N ASP A 266 -2.73 8.95 30.26
CA ASP A 266 -1.36 9.40 29.93
C ASP A 266 -1.30 10.49 28.82
N GLY A 267 -2.32 11.35 28.73
CA GLY A 267 -2.44 12.41 27.72
C GLY A 267 -3.28 12.04 26.48
N MET A 268 -3.61 10.77 26.27
CA MET A 268 -4.64 10.35 25.32
C MET A 268 -6.01 10.74 25.84
N GLN A 269 -6.88 11.30 25.00
CA GLN A 269 -8.25 11.66 25.34
C GLN A 269 -9.21 11.18 24.26
N GLY A 270 -10.43 10.83 24.65
CA GLY A 270 -11.49 10.45 23.74
C GLY A 270 -12.67 9.85 24.47
N THR A 271 -13.48 9.10 23.73
CA THR A 271 -14.65 8.41 24.26
C THR A 271 -14.52 6.93 23.95
N VAL A 272 -14.84 6.08 24.92
CA VAL A 272 -14.81 4.62 24.79
C VAL A 272 -16.20 4.02 24.98
N LEU A 273 -16.42 2.89 24.33
CA LEU A 273 -17.58 2.02 24.50
C LEU A 273 -17.10 0.58 24.63
N LEU A 274 -17.88 -0.28 25.28
CA LEU A 274 -17.54 -1.70 25.35
C LEU A 274 -17.51 -2.33 23.94
N ALA A 275 -16.63 -3.32 23.81
CA ALA A 275 -16.45 -4.12 22.61
C ALA A 275 -17.07 -5.51 22.83
N GLU A 276 -18.05 -5.87 22.00
CA GLU A 276 -18.72 -7.18 22.04
C GLU A 276 -17.73 -8.36 21.89
N ASP A 277 -16.68 -8.16 21.09
CA ASP A 277 -15.64 -9.13 20.76
C ASP A 277 -14.42 -9.05 21.69
N CYS A 278 -14.52 -8.37 22.84
CA CYS A 278 -13.43 -8.33 23.81
C CYS A 278 -13.25 -9.70 24.48
N VAL A 279 -12.07 -10.30 24.33
CA VAL A 279 -11.70 -11.51 25.06
C VAL A 279 -11.40 -11.14 26.51
N VAL A 280 -12.19 -11.68 27.44
CA VAL A 280 -12.03 -11.45 28.89
C VAL A 280 -10.61 -11.82 29.38
N PRO A 281 -10.11 -11.17 30.44
CA PRO A 281 -8.82 -11.54 31.01
C PRO A 281 -8.77 -12.99 31.46
N GLY A 282 -7.61 -13.63 31.29
CA GLY A 282 -7.42 -15.06 31.47
C GLY A 282 -7.95 -15.91 30.31
N GLY A 283 -8.76 -15.34 29.41
CA GLY A 283 -9.33 -16.03 28.26
C GLY A 283 -8.31 -16.44 27.20
N SER A 284 -8.79 -17.24 26.24
CA SER A 284 -8.02 -17.73 25.11
C SER A 284 -8.48 -17.05 23.82
N LEU A 285 -7.56 -16.45 23.09
CA LEU A 285 -7.80 -15.86 21.77
C LEU A 285 -7.24 -16.77 20.69
N HIS A 286 -8.14 -17.31 19.87
CA HIS A 286 -7.77 -18.12 18.71
C HIS A 286 -7.32 -17.22 17.56
N SER A 287 -6.22 -17.59 16.92
CA SER A 287 -5.78 -16.91 15.70
C SER A 287 -6.79 -17.17 14.56
N PRO A 288 -7.24 -16.12 13.84
CA PRO A 288 -8.03 -16.29 12.63
C PRO A 288 -7.18 -16.83 11.45
N VAL A 289 -5.85 -16.76 11.56
CA VAL A 289 -4.91 -17.32 10.57
C VAL A 289 -4.57 -18.76 10.99
N LEU A 290 -4.80 -19.70 10.06
CA LEU A 290 -4.54 -21.12 10.26
C LEU A 290 -3.07 -21.39 10.56
N GLY A 291 -2.80 -22.33 11.48
CA GLY A 291 -1.44 -22.76 11.83
C GLY A 291 -0.74 -21.93 12.91
N LEU A 292 -1.33 -20.82 13.36
CA LEU A 292 -0.81 -20.07 14.50
C LEU A 292 -1.37 -20.61 15.83
N SER A 293 -0.54 -20.55 16.87
CA SER A 293 -0.91 -21.02 18.20
C SER A 293 -1.99 -20.13 18.85
N VAL A 294 -2.79 -20.73 19.72
CA VAL A 294 -3.79 -20.01 20.52
C VAL A 294 -3.08 -19.19 21.58
N LEU A 295 -3.41 -17.89 21.65
CA LEU A 295 -2.95 -17.03 22.73
C LEU A 295 -3.78 -17.34 23.97
N THR A 296 -3.14 -17.90 24.99
CA THR A 296 -3.79 -18.21 26.27
C THR A 296 -3.47 -17.12 27.29
N LYS A 297 -4.34 -16.97 28.30
CA LYS A 297 -4.16 -16.00 29.40
C LYS A 297 -4.08 -14.55 28.89
N ASN A 298 -5.02 -14.15 28.04
CA ASN A 298 -5.13 -12.76 27.60
C ASN A 298 -5.21 -11.83 28.83
N ASN A 299 -4.43 -10.75 28.85
CA ASN A 299 -4.49 -9.73 29.92
C ASN A 299 -4.66 -8.33 29.32
N VAL A 300 -5.27 -8.26 28.14
CA VAL A 300 -5.50 -7.03 27.39
C VAL A 300 -6.99 -6.84 27.24
N TYR A 301 -7.49 -5.69 27.66
CA TYR A 301 -8.85 -5.28 27.35
C TYR A 301 -8.88 -4.58 26.00
N CYS A 302 -9.91 -4.87 25.21
CA CYS A 302 -10.24 -4.13 23.99
C CYS A 302 -11.48 -3.30 24.26
N VAL A 303 -11.50 -2.04 23.87
CA VAL A 303 -12.72 -1.21 23.84
C VAL A 303 -12.84 -0.56 22.47
N ARG A 304 -14.04 -0.14 22.11
CA ARG A 304 -14.25 0.76 20.98
C ARG A 304 -13.83 2.16 21.39
N PHE A 305 -13.21 2.89 20.48
CA PHE A 305 -12.67 4.22 20.71
C PHE A 305 -13.17 5.20 19.66
N ARG A 306 -13.44 6.42 20.09
CA ARG A 306 -13.80 7.56 19.24
C ARG A 306 -12.94 8.75 19.65
N ASP A 307 -12.38 9.42 18.65
CA ASP A 307 -11.68 10.69 18.86
C ASP A 307 -12.60 11.73 19.51
N PRO A 308 -12.03 12.71 20.25
CA PRO A 308 -12.78 13.84 20.76
C PRO A 308 -13.54 14.56 19.64
N LYS A 309 -14.82 14.84 19.89
CA LYS A 309 -15.68 15.56 18.94
C LYS A 309 -15.58 17.07 19.20
N TYR A 310 -15.44 17.84 18.13
CA TYR A 310 -15.44 19.29 18.13
C TYR A 310 -16.68 19.80 17.41
N ASP A 311 -17.09 21.04 17.69
CA ASP A 311 -18.19 21.70 17.00
C ASP A 311 -17.86 21.89 15.51
N ASP A 312 -18.87 21.83 14.63
CA ASP A 312 -18.69 22.01 13.18
C ASP A 312 -18.11 23.39 12.79
N THR A 313 -18.23 24.38 13.68
CA THR A 313 -17.66 25.72 13.50
C THR A 313 -16.28 25.89 14.15
N PHE A 314 -15.77 24.87 14.83
CA PHE A 314 -14.46 24.91 15.46
C PHE A 314 -13.35 24.95 14.40
N ILE A 315 -12.44 25.91 14.54
CA ILE A 315 -11.29 26.05 13.65
C ILE A 315 -10.05 25.60 14.41
N PHE A 316 -9.34 24.61 13.87
CA PHE A 316 -8.03 24.20 14.35
C PHE A 316 -6.99 25.25 13.91
N PRO A 317 -6.46 26.07 14.82
CA PRO A 317 -5.52 27.11 14.43
C PRO A 317 -4.17 26.50 14.07
N ALA A 318 -3.59 26.93 12.95
CA ALA A 318 -2.24 26.56 12.52
C ALA A 318 -1.17 27.31 13.35
N VAL A 319 -1.17 27.10 14.66
CA VAL A 319 -0.30 27.79 15.62
C VAL A 319 0.41 26.79 16.52
N ARG A 320 1.59 27.18 17.00
CA ARG A 320 2.33 26.38 17.97
C ARG A 320 1.63 26.42 19.33
N LEU A 321 1.47 25.25 19.96
CA LEU A 321 0.91 25.16 21.31
C LEU A 321 1.80 25.86 22.35
N LYS A 322 1.16 26.41 23.39
CA LYS A 322 1.86 27.04 24.51
C LYS A 322 2.75 26.01 25.21
N GLY A 323 4.02 26.36 25.43
CA GLY A 323 5.00 25.49 26.09
C GLY A 323 5.70 24.48 25.16
N ALA A 324 5.40 24.50 23.86
CA ALA A 324 6.13 23.68 22.88
C ALA A 324 7.62 24.06 22.86
N ARG A 325 8.48 23.05 22.98
CA ARG A 325 9.94 23.19 22.96
C ARG A 325 10.46 22.96 21.55
N GLU A 326 11.28 23.87 21.03
CA GLU A 326 11.85 23.70 19.69
C GLU A 326 12.83 22.52 19.67
N PRO A 327 12.78 21.67 18.63
CA PRO A 327 13.83 20.69 18.43
C PRO A 327 15.17 21.40 18.16
N PRO A 328 16.30 20.78 18.51
CA PRO A 328 17.62 21.33 18.19
C PRO A 328 17.75 21.66 16.71
N ARG A 329 18.39 22.80 16.39
CA ARG A 329 18.65 23.19 14.99
C ARG A 329 19.66 22.24 14.36
N VAL A 330 19.23 21.51 13.35
CA VAL A 330 20.04 20.54 12.60
C VAL A 330 20.79 21.21 11.44
N LEU A 331 20.29 22.34 10.94
CA LEU A 331 20.92 23.08 9.86
C LEU A 331 22.16 23.83 10.36
N LYS A 332 23.22 23.80 9.54
CA LYS A 332 24.44 24.55 9.81
C LYS A 332 24.13 26.05 9.82
N PRO A 333 24.37 26.77 10.93
CA PRO A 333 24.29 28.21 10.91
C PRO A 333 25.32 28.78 9.91
N GLN A 334 24.91 29.77 9.12
CA GLN A 334 25.79 30.39 8.12
C GLN A 334 26.88 31.24 8.79
N ASP A 335 26.60 31.83 9.96
CA ASP A 335 27.48 32.77 10.67
C ASP A 335 28.41 32.10 11.71
N LEU A 336 28.88 30.89 11.46
CA LEU A 336 29.81 30.24 12.39
C LEU A 336 31.23 30.80 12.22
N SER A 337 31.82 31.23 13.34
CA SER A 337 33.26 31.53 13.37
C SER A 337 34.10 30.30 12.94
N PRO A 338 35.34 30.48 12.44
CA PRO A 338 36.17 29.36 11.98
C PRO A 338 36.38 28.24 13.02
N SER A 339 36.39 28.58 14.31
CA SER A 339 36.53 27.63 15.42
C SER A 339 35.23 26.84 15.68
N GLN A 340 34.07 27.51 15.63
CA GLN A 340 32.75 26.88 15.77
C GLN A 340 32.43 26.00 14.55
N ASN A 341 32.83 26.42 13.36
CA ASN A 341 32.65 25.70 12.11
C ASN A 341 33.36 24.33 12.12
N ARG A 342 34.58 24.26 12.68
CA ARG A 342 35.33 22.98 12.83
C ARG A 342 34.67 21.99 13.80
N ARG A 343 33.97 22.50 14.82
CA ARG A 343 33.29 21.69 15.85
C ARG A 343 31.87 21.32 15.47
N TRP A 344 31.29 21.98 14.47
CA TRP A 344 29.95 21.68 14.01
C TRP A 344 29.89 20.30 13.34
N ARG A 345 28.82 19.56 13.61
CA ARG A 345 28.52 18.27 13.00
C ARG A 345 27.05 18.28 12.60
N PRO A 346 26.69 17.92 11.35
CA PRO A 346 25.30 17.78 10.97
C PRO A 346 24.66 16.67 11.81
N GLN A 347 23.45 16.90 12.30
CA GLN A 347 22.63 15.81 12.82
C GLN A 347 22.00 15.10 11.62
N ILE A 348 22.48 13.89 11.32
CA ILE A 348 21.93 13.05 10.24
C ILE A 348 20.80 12.22 10.83
N GLY A 349 19.56 12.47 10.38
CA GLY A 349 18.35 11.76 10.81
C GLY A 349 17.51 12.50 11.87
N MET A 350 16.37 11.90 12.23
CA MET A 350 15.36 12.49 13.13
C MET A 350 15.76 12.49 14.62
N ALA A 351 16.85 11.79 14.99
CA ALA A 351 17.34 11.69 16.35
C ALA A 351 18.81 12.14 16.45
N PRO A 352 19.24 12.75 17.57
CA PRO A 352 20.65 13.04 17.79
C PRO A 352 21.45 11.73 17.79
N ALA A 353 22.49 11.63 16.98
CA ALA A 353 23.39 10.47 17.01
C ALA A 353 24.08 10.41 18.39
N THR A 354 23.69 9.46 19.23
CA THR A 354 24.31 9.20 20.54
C THR A 354 25.62 8.41 20.44
N GLN A 355 26.02 8.02 19.21
CA GLN A 355 27.26 7.30 18.96
C GLN A 355 28.47 8.22 19.18
N ARG A 356 28.96 8.28 20.41
CA ARG A 356 30.33 8.68 20.70
C ARG A 356 31.24 7.49 20.43
N ALA A 357 31.84 7.45 19.24
CA ALA A 357 32.96 6.56 19.01
C ALA A 357 34.17 7.08 19.82
N SER A 358 34.58 6.35 20.85
CA SER A 358 35.86 6.56 21.52
C SER A 358 36.86 5.50 21.03
N LEU A 359 38.06 5.93 20.65
CA LEU A 359 39.16 4.98 20.45
C LEU A 359 39.62 4.47 21.81
N GLY A 360 39.80 3.15 21.95
CA GLY A 360 40.51 2.60 23.10
C GLY A 360 42.00 2.98 23.06
N ASP A 361 42.74 2.70 24.13
CA ASP A 361 44.17 3.08 24.23
C ASP A 361 45.02 2.45 23.11
N ALA A 362 44.67 1.26 22.64
CA ALA A 362 45.33 0.63 21.50
C ALA A 362 45.11 1.40 20.19
N GLY A 363 43.89 1.94 19.98
CA GLY A 363 43.57 2.79 18.84
C GLY A 363 44.29 4.14 18.90
N HIS A 364 44.43 4.71 20.10
CA HIS A 364 45.24 5.92 20.33
C HIS A 364 46.73 5.67 20.04
N ARG A 365 47.28 4.52 20.47
CA ARG A 365 48.66 4.13 20.15
C ARG A 365 48.90 3.93 18.65
N MET A 366 47.95 3.31 17.96
CA MET A 366 48.05 3.07 16.51
C MET A 366 47.96 4.37 15.70
N LEU A 367 47.07 5.29 16.10
CA LEU A 367 47.02 6.64 15.53
C LEU A 367 48.30 7.42 15.81
N GLY A 368 48.80 7.41 17.05
CA GLY A 368 50.08 8.04 17.40
C GLY A 368 51.27 7.48 16.59
N HIS A 369 51.21 6.22 16.16
CA HIS A 369 52.23 5.61 15.31
C HIS A 369 52.13 6.06 13.83
N HIS A 370 50.96 6.49 13.35
CA HIS A 370 50.74 6.86 11.95
C HIS A 370 50.65 8.38 11.74
N THR A 371 50.09 9.11 12.71
CA THR A 371 50.18 10.56 12.79
C THR A 371 51.48 10.86 13.52
N ASN A 372 52.55 11.07 12.76
CA ASN A 372 53.91 11.33 13.22
C ASN A 372 54.01 12.69 13.96
N VAL A 373 53.22 12.86 15.02
CA VAL A 373 53.27 14.01 15.94
C VAL A 373 54.44 13.73 16.87
N ARG A 374 55.65 13.91 16.32
CA ARG A 374 56.87 14.08 17.08
C ARG A 374 56.70 15.30 18.00
N ALA A 375 56.37 15.04 19.25
CA ALA A 375 56.62 15.97 20.34
C ALA A 375 57.07 15.18 21.57
N GLY A 376 58.40 15.11 21.77
CA GLY A 376 59.02 14.83 23.06
C GLY A 376 59.38 13.37 23.33
N ALA A 377 60.67 13.05 23.17
CA ALA A 377 61.28 11.79 23.57
C ALA A 377 61.15 11.50 25.08
N GLY A 378 60.87 10.25 25.43
CA GLY A 378 60.96 9.70 26.78
C GLY A 378 61.55 8.30 26.72
N ILE A 379 62.76 8.17 27.25
CA ILE A 379 63.65 7.01 27.20
C ILE A 379 63.01 5.84 27.96
N TYR A 380 62.70 4.73 27.27
CA TYR A 380 62.47 3.35 27.73
C TYR A 380 61.41 2.67 26.82
N SER A 381 61.78 2.45 25.55
CA SER A 381 60.97 1.65 24.60
C SER A 381 61.87 0.72 23.79
N SER A 382 62.65 -0.12 24.45
CA SER A 382 63.41 -1.19 23.78
C SER A 382 63.98 -2.20 24.78
N VAL A 383 63.15 -3.15 25.25
CA VAL A 383 63.64 -4.43 25.78
C VAL A 383 62.62 -5.55 25.43
N PRO A 384 62.97 -6.55 24.61
CA PRO A 384 62.23 -7.80 24.47
C PRO A 384 62.80 -8.91 25.38
N PRO A 385 62.00 -9.83 25.96
CA PRO A 385 62.53 -10.98 26.68
C PRO A 385 62.82 -12.19 25.77
N VAL A 386 63.68 -13.09 26.29
CA VAL A 386 64.66 -13.93 25.61
C VAL A 386 64.16 -15.34 25.20
N ILE A 387 64.63 -15.85 24.06
CA ILE A 387 64.48 -17.23 23.57
C ILE A 387 65.68 -18.06 24.06
N ASN A 388 65.44 -19.25 24.64
CA ASN A 388 66.49 -20.22 25.00
C ASN A 388 66.28 -21.52 24.21
N GLN A 389 67.27 -21.90 23.40
CA GLN A 389 67.35 -23.18 22.67
C GLN A 389 68.41 -24.09 23.33
N GLY A 390 68.10 -25.38 23.45
CA GLY A 390 69.06 -26.43 23.82
C GLY A 390 68.49 -27.83 23.59
N LEU A 391 68.92 -28.46 22.49
CA LEU A 391 68.70 -29.87 22.12
C LEU A 391 69.51 -30.82 23.01
N GLN A 392 68.98 -32.01 23.29
CA GLN A 392 69.79 -33.24 23.35
C GLN A 392 69.08 -34.40 22.65
N ALA A 393 69.83 -35.03 21.75
CA ALA A 393 69.48 -36.16 20.92
C ALA A 393 69.51 -37.50 21.69
N LEU A 394 68.74 -38.50 21.24
CA LEU A 394 69.23 -39.87 21.02
C LEU A 394 68.18 -40.72 20.27
N THR A 395 68.72 -41.57 19.40
CA THR A 395 68.04 -42.29 18.32
C THR A 395 67.94 -43.78 18.66
N ARG A 396 66.75 -44.38 18.41
CA ARG A 396 66.43 -45.80 18.08
C ARG A 396 66.69 -46.95 19.07
N LEU A 397 65.60 -47.64 19.41
CA LEU A 397 65.31 -49.11 19.45
C LEU A 397 63.97 -49.26 20.22
N ALA A 398 62.98 -50.12 19.99
CA ALA A 398 62.51 -51.04 18.95
C ALA A 398 61.28 -51.78 19.58
N GLY A 399 60.34 -52.27 18.75
CA GLY A 399 59.31 -53.27 19.13
C GLY A 399 57.87 -52.73 19.16
N LEU A 400 57.07 -52.88 18.09
CA LEU A 400 56.33 -54.08 17.64
C LEU A 400 54.86 -54.10 18.14
N LEU A 401 53.95 -54.11 17.14
CA LEU A 401 52.56 -54.60 17.14
C LEU A 401 51.54 -53.72 17.91
N GLN A 402 50.32 -53.43 17.43
CA GLN A 402 49.47 -54.23 16.55
C GLN A 402 48.32 -53.37 15.94
N GLN A 403 48.04 -53.64 14.66
CA GLN A 403 46.78 -53.53 13.87
C GLN A 403 46.12 -52.14 13.66
N HIS A 404 46.03 -51.55 12.45
CA HIS A 404 45.40 -51.99 11.16
C HIS A 404 43.89 -52.29 11.30
N GLN A 405 42.96 -51.85 10.46
CA GLN A 405 42.96 -51.10 9.19
C GLN A 405 41.48 -50.81 8.78
N TYR A 406 41.27 -49.75 7.99
CA TYR A 406 40.40 -49.66 6.79
C TYR A 406 38.87 -49.45 6.88
N GLN A 407 38.46 -48.26 6.41
CA GLN A 407 37.34 -47.97 5.47
C GLN A 407 37.55 -48.72 4.11
N PRO A 408 36.62 -48.84 3.12
CA PRO A 408 35.62 -47.82 2.72
C PRO A 408 34.33 -48.24 1.94
N HIS A 409 33.52 -47.22 1.60
CA HIS A 409 32.69 -46.97 0.39
C HIS A 409 31.30 -47.62 0.11
N HIS A 410 30.31 -46.71 0.06
CA HIS A 410 29.31 -46.38 -0.98
C HIS A 410 28.26 -47.36 -1.57
N GLN A 411 27.03 -46.79 -1.60
CA GLN A 411 25.98 -46.77 -2.65
C GLN A 411 24.73 -47.67 -2.56
N GLN A 412 23.60 -46.97 -2.31
CA GLN A 412 22.27 -47.00 -2.96
C GLN A 412 21.31 -48.21 -2.89
N GLN A 413 20.03 -47.83 -2.75
CA GLN A 413 18.74 -48.48 -3.08
C GLN A 413 17.91 -49.20 -1.98
N GLN A 414 16.79 -48.53 -1.67
CA GLN A 414 15.38 -48.96 -1.56
C GLN A 414 14.95 -50.31 -0.96
N GLN A 415 13.95 -50.16 -0.07
CA GLN A 415 12.72 -50.96 0.14
C GLN A 415 12.76 -52.30 0.93
N GLN A 416 11.99 -52.25 2.03
CA GLN A 416 10.95 -53.18 2.50
C GLN A 416 11.24 -54.69 2.73
N GLN A 417 10.71 -55.11 3.90
CA GLN A 417 10.11 -56.40 4.25
C GLN A 417 10.99 -57.58 4.71
N GLN A 418 10.74 -57.91 5.98
CA GLN A 418 10.39 -59.22 6.55
C GLN A 418 11.37 -60.40 6.49
N GLN A 419 11.64 -60.86 7.71
CA GLN A 419 12.17 -62.12 8.18
C GLN A 419 11.77 -63.38 7.37
N SER A 420 12.74 -64.24 7.08
CA SER A 420 12.65 -65.69 7.32
C SER A 420 14.08 -66.24 7.43
N ASN A 421 14.54 -66.74 8.58
CA ASN A 421 14.33 -68.10 9.08
C ASN A 421 14.67 -69.21 8.06
N ARG A 422 15.89 -69.75 8.21
CA ARG A 422 16.47 -71.07 7.81
C ARG A 422 17.98 -70.79 7.65
N GLY A 423 18.86 -71.12 8.58
CA GLY A 423 18.99 -72.41 9.26
C GLY A 423 20.14 -73.16 8.58
N SER A 424 21.37 -72.83 8.99
CA SER A 424 22.59 -73.66 9.05
C SER A 424 23.82 -72.77 9.21
#